data_AF-A0A6C0D890-F1
#
_entry.id   AF-A0A6C0D890-F1
#
_cell.length_a   1.000
_cell.length_b   1.000
_cell.length_c   1.000
_cell.angle_alpha   90.00
_cell.angle_beta   90.00
_cell.angle_gamma   90.00
#
_symmetry.space_group_name_H-M   'P 1'
#
loop_
_entity.id
_entity.type
_entity.pdbx_description
1 polymer ?
#
loop_
_entity_poly.entity_id
_entity_poly.type
_entity_poly.pdbx_seq_one_letter_code
_entity_poly.pdbx_strand_id
1 'polypeptide(L)'
;MNILKNNDDILGDNEENNLLINSMNEDQIEWSVEHERIFTEWGDKAMCYKWMHSKANSMYSRLNAWYTIPVIVISTLTGTANFAQERVPLEYQNYFVMIVGAFNIAAGIITTIQQFLKITQLNEAHRVSSISWDKFYRNIKIELSKHPSERSKVFNMIKICKEEYDRLMEISPSIPENIIKEFDIHFQKRNFYDKIIKPEICDSLIPTDDCRNPWYNDENKQKAENELAKTIQIKENKIKKKEENNYKDVNDFISLFIKINNREPMESEIFDNLKDKMDLMTIKTILEQIRTVKPNYENI
;
A
#
# COMPACT_ATOMS: atom_id res chain seq x y z
N MET A 1 -49.91 -8.64 -8.90
CA MET A 1 -49.25 -8.90 -10.19
C MET A 1 -49.17 -7.56 -10.90
N ASN A 2 -48.11 -6.77 -10.91
CA ASN A 2 -46.68 -7.02 -10.71
C ASN A 2 -46.09 -5.94 -9.78
N ILE A 3 -45.20 -6.41 -8.92
CA ILE A 3 -44.16 -5.64 -8.24
C ILE A 3 -43.04 -5.44 -9.27
N LEU A 4 -42.20 -4.40 -9.09
CA LEU A 4 -40.90 -4.17 -9.75
C LEU A 4 -40.94 -3.41 -11.08
N LYS A 5 -40.93 -2.08 -10.99
CA LYS A 5 -40.06 -1.22 -11.83
C LYS A 5 -40.03 0.18 -11.22
N ASN A 6 -38.83 0.78 -11.23
CA ASN A 6 -38.48 2.13 -10.76
C ASN A 6 -37.82 2.21 -9.37
N ASN A 7 -36.94 1.25 -9.05
CA ASN A 7 -35.90 1.44 -8.02
C ASN A 7 -34.51 1.73 -8.62
N ASP A 8 -34.36 1.73 -9.95
CA ASP A 8 -33.03 1.77 -10.58
C ASP A 8 -32.49 3.20 -10.81
N ASP A 9 -33.35 4.22 -10.85
CA ASP A 9 -32.91 5.62 -11.10
C ASP A 9 -32.51 6.39 -9.82
N ILE A 10 -32.72 5.81 -8.62
CA ILE A 10 -32.32 6.42 -7.33
C ILE A 10 -30.97 5.83 -6.82
N LEU A 11 -30.50 4.75 -7.45
CA LEU A 11 -29.24 4.10 -7.08
C LEU A 11 -28.01 4.69 -7.79
N GLY A 12 -28.18 5.23 -9.01
CA GLY A 12 -27.07 5.78 -9.81
C GLY A 12 -26.39 7.00 -9.18
N ASP A 13 -27.16 7.92 -8.61
CA ASP A 13 -26.61 9.14 -7.99
C ASP A 13 -25.89 8.85 -6.66
N ASN A 14 -26.22 7.76 -5.96
CA ASN A 14 -25.61 7.44 -4.67
C ASN A 14 -24.22 6.79 -4.83
N GLU A 15 -24.01 5.97 -5.86
CA GLU A 15 -22.69 5.38 -6.13
C GLU A 15 -21.70 6.41 -6.69
N GLU A 16 -22.11 7.25 -7.64
CA GLU A 16 -21.25 8.31 -8.18
C GLU A 16 -20.91 9.36 -7.11
N ASN A 17 -21.88 9.77 -6.27
CA ASN A 17 -21.58 10.66 -5.15
C ASN A 17 -20.71 9.99 -4.09
N ASN A 18 -20.88 8.70 -3.80
CA ASN A 18 -19.99 7.98 -2.87
C ASN A 18 -18.57 7.82 -3.42
N LEU A 19 -18.40 7.60 -4.73
CA LEU A 19 -17.10 7.57 -5.39
C LEU A 19 -16.42 8.96 -5.39
N LEU A 20 -17.17 10.02 -5.65
CA LEU A 20 -16.67 11.40 -5.58
C LEU A 20 -16.31 11.80 -4.14
N ILE A 21 -17.14 11.44 -3.15
CA ILE A 21 -16.88 11.67 -1.72
C ILE A 21 -15.65 10.89 -1.25
N ASN A 22 -15.47 9.63 -1.68
CA ASN A 22 -14.27 8.87 -1.38
C ASN A 22 -13.02 9.49 -2.03
N SER A 23 -13.09 9.94 -3.28
CA SER A 23 -11.96 10.62 -3.94
C SER A 23 -11.62 11.97 -3.31
N MET A 24 -12.61 12.70 -2.79
CA MET A 24 -12.39 13.98 -2.10
C MET A 24 -11.83 13.78 -0.68
N ASN A 25 -12.15 12.67 -0.02
CA ASN A 25 -11.62 12.34 1.31
C ASN A 25 -10.18 11.82 1.26
N GLU A 26 -9.75 11.15 0.19
CA GLU A 26 -8.35 10.73 0.00
C GLU A 26 -7.37 11.92 -0.05
N ASP A 27 -7.85 13.09 -0.49
CA ASP A 27 -7.04 14.29 -0.67
C ASP A 27 -6.83 15.12 0.61
N GLN A 28 -7.49 14.77 1.72
CA GLN A 28 -7.46 15.56 2.97
C GLN A 28 -6.97 14.79 4.21
N ILE A 29 -6.46 13.57 4.06
CA ILE A 29 -5.93 12.82 5.21
C ILE A 29 -4.53 13.34 5.55
N GLU A 30 -4.44 14.09 6.66
CA GLU A 30 -3.17 14.56 7.22
C GLU A 30 -2.35 13.41 7.83
N TRP A 31 -1.03 13.63 7.92
CA TRP A 31 -0.12 12.70 8.56
C TRP A 31 -0.48 12.56 10.06
N SER A 32 -0.71 11.32 10.49
CA SER A 32 -0.96 10.98 11.89
C SER A 32 0.29 10.32 12.49
N VAL A 33 0.40 10.35 13.82
CA VAL A 33 1.50 9.69 14.54
C VAL A 33 1.53 8.19 14.25
N GLU A 34 0.37 7.56 14.06
CA GLU A 34 0.28 6.14 13.72
C GLU A 34 0.85 5.85 12.33
N HIS A 35 0.60 6.73 11.36
CA HIS A 35 1.20 6.62 10.02
C HIS A 35 2.74 6.71 10.11
N GLU A 36 3.26 7.68 10.88
CA GLU A 36 4.71 7.82 11.08
C GLU A 36 5.34 6.61 11.78
N ARG A 37 4.61 5.99 12.73
CA ARG A 37 5.05 4.77 13.41
C ARG A 37 5.24 3.61 12.44
N ILE A 38 4.30 3.41 11.50
CA ILE A 38 4.39 2.37 10.46
C ILE A 38 5.67 2.57 9.62
N PHE A 39 5.92 3.80 9.16
CA PHE A 39 7.10 4.09 8.36
C PHE A 39 8.41 3.94 9.16
N THR A 40 8.41 4.35 10.43
CA THR A 40 9.57 4.19 11.32
C THR A 40 9.89 2.71 11.49
N GLU A 41 8.88 1.87 11.73
CA GLU A 41 9.04 0.42 11.83
C GLU A 41 9.59 -0.20 10.55
N TRP A 42 9.03 0.15 9.38
CA TRP A 42 9.53 -0.33 8.10
C TRP A 42 10.97 0.14 7.82
N GLY A 43 11.30 1.37 8.20
CA GLY A 43 12.64 1.93 8.11
C GLY A 43 13.66 1.17 8.94
N ASP A 44 13.34 0.90 10.21
CA ASP A 44 14.21 0.16 11.13
C ASP A 44 14.42 -1.29 10.66
N LYS A 45 13.34 -1.97 10.26
CA LYS A 45 13.42 -3.32 9.70
C LYS A 45 14.28 -3.35 8.42
N ALA A 46 14.09 -2.39 7.52
CA ALA A 46 14.88 -2.26 6.30
C ALA A 46 16.37 -1.99 6.57
N MET A 47 16.69 -1.21 7.60
CA MET A 47 18.07 -0.98 8.02
C MET A 47 18.73 -2.27 8.52
N CYS A 48 18.01 -3.09 9.28
CA CYS A 48 18.48 -4.39 9.74
C CYS A 48 18.73 -5.33 8.55
N TYR A 49 17.77 -5.45 7.63
CA TYR A 49 17.93 -6.26 6.41
C TYR A 49 19.10 -5.80 5.56
N LYS A 50 19.25 -4.50 5.32
CA LYS A 50 20.41 -3.93 4.61
C LYS A 50 21.73 -4.42 5.21
N TRP A 51 21.87 -4.34 6.53
CA TRP A 51 23.10 -4.73 7.22
C TRP A 51 23.38 -6.22 7.04
N MET A 52 22.37 -7.06 7.26
CA MET A 52 22.51 -8.51 7.13
C MET A 52 22.86 -8.92 5.69
N HIS A 53 22.18 -8.38 4.68
CA HIS A 53 22.53 -8.64 3.28
C HIS A 53 23.93 -8.12 2.91
N SER A 54 24.35 -6.97 3.42
CA SER A 54 25.70 -6.44 3.19
C SER A 54 26.78 -7.36 3.76
N LYS A 55 26.55 -7.91 4.95
CA LYS A 55 27.44 -8.86 5.60
C LYS A 55 27.47 -10.21 4.88
N ALA A 56 26.31 -10.73 4.49
CA ALA A 56 26.22 -11.94 3.68
C ALA A 56 26.96 -11.78 2.33
N ASN A 57 26.78 -10.65 1.63
CA ASN A 57 27.54 -10.35 0.41
C ASN A 57 29.06 -10.34 0.66
N SER A 58 29.52 -9.77 1.76
CA SER A 58 30.96 -9.76 2.09
C SER A 58 31.50 -11.20 2.31
N MET A 59 30.72 -12.04 2.99
CA MET A 59 31.05 -13.47 3.19
C MET A 59 31.10 -14.23 1.86
N TYR A 60 30.06 -14.12 1.03
CA TYR A 60 29.98 -14.81 -0.26
C TYR A 60 31.01 -14.29 -1.27
N SER A 61 31.38 -13.02 -1.21
CA SER A 61 32.45 -12.45 -2.05
C SER A 61 33.79 -13.09 -1.71
N ARG A 62 34.09 -13.27 -0.42
CA ARG A 62 35.31 -13.96 0.03
C ARG A 62 35.31 -15.44 -0.36
N LEU A 63 34.18 -16.12 -0.18
CA LEU A 63 34.03 -17.53 -0.61
C LEU A 63 34.22 -17.65 -2.12
N ASN A 64 33.56 -16.79 -2.91
CA ASN A 64 33.68 -16.80 -4.36
C ASN A 64 35.14 -16.65 -4.81
N ALA A 65 35.89 -15.72 -4.22
CA ALA A 65 37.31 -15.55 -4.50
C ALA A 65 38.12 -16.79 -4.10
N TRP A 66 37.81 -17.41 -2.96
CA TRP A 66 38.51 -18.59 -2.47
C TRP A 66 38.28 -19.84 -3.31
N TYR A 67 37.11 -20.00 -3.95
CA TYR A 67 36.87 -21.06 -4.92
C TYR A 67 37.47 -20.74 -6.29
N THR A 68 37.31 -19.49 -6.76
CA THR A 68 37.64 -19.12 -8.14
C THR A 68 39.16 -18.99 -8.36
N ILE A 69 39.90 -18.39 -7.42
CA ILE A 69 41.34 -18.12 -7.61
C ILE A 69 42.14 -19.43 -7.73
N PRO A 70 41.99 -20.45 -6.85
CA PRO A 70 42.70 -21.71 -7.00
C PRO A 70 42.37 -22.43 -8.31
N VAL A 71 41.10 -22.40 -8.74
CA VAL A 71 40.70 -22.98 -10.03
C VAL A 71 41.41 -22.29 -11.18
N ILE A 72 41.44 -20.94 -11.22
CA ILE A 72 42.16 -20.20 -12.26
C ILE A 72 43.64 -20.59 -12.28
N VAL A 73 44.30 -20.66 -11.12
CA VAL A 73 45.73 -21.00 -11.04
C VAL A 73 45.97 -22.42 -11.53
N ILE A 74 45.19 -23.39 -11.05
CA ILE A 74 45.30 -24.79 -11.45
C ILE A 74 45.06 -24.93 -12.96
N SER A 75 43.96 -24.38 -13.48
CA SER A 75 43.62 -24.44 -14.90
C SER A 75 44.66 -23.76 -15.80
N THR A 76 45.25 -22.66 -15.35
CA THR A 76 46.32 -21.98 -16.11
C THR A 76 47.58 -22.84 -16.14
N LEU A 77 47.99 -23.37 -14.99
CA LEU A 77 49.18 -24.23 -14.87
C LEU A 77 49.01 -25.54 -15.64
N THR A 78 47.86 -26.21 -15.53
CA THR A 78 47.58 -27.45 -16.27
C THR A 78 47.42 -27.20 -17.76
N GLY A 79 46.85 -26.05 -18.15
CA GLY A 79 46.80 -25.60 -19.55
C GLY A 79 48.20 -25.49 -20.15
N THR A 80 49.11 -24.76 -19.50
CA THR A 80 50.52 -24.68 -19.95
C THR A 80 51.23 -26.03 -19.88
N ALA A 81 50.97 -26.84 -18.85
CA ALA A 81 51.57 -28.17 -18.70
C ALA A 81 51.20 -29.10 -19.86
N ASN A 82 49.95 -29.09 -20.32
CA ASN A 82 49.52 -29.84 -21.50
C ASN A 82 50.30 -29.44 -22.77
N PHE A 83 50.53 -28.14 -22.99
CA PHE A 83 51.36 -27.68 -24.12
C PHE A 83 52.84 -28.06 -23.99
N ALA A 84 53.36 -28.17 -22.76
CA ALA A 84 54.75 -28.50 -22.50
C ALA A 84 55.01 -30.02 -22.44
N GLN A 85 53.99 -30.86 -22.52
CA GLN A 85 54.07 -32.31 -22.36
C GLN A 85 55.09 -32.96 -23.29
N GLU A 86 55.14 -32.54 -24.57
CA GLU A 86 56.07 -33.08 -25.57
C GLU A 86 57.55 -32.77 -25.25
N ARG A 87 57.81 -31.79 -24.39
CA ARG A 87 59.18 -31.41 -23.97
C ARG A 87 59.69 -32.26 -22.81
N VAL A 88 58.85 -33.10 -22.20
CA VAL A 88 59.22 -34.00 -21.11
C VAL A 88 59.84 -35.28 -21.69
N PRO A 89 60.95 -35.82 -21.13
CA PRO A 89 61.53 -37.08 -21.59
C PRO A 89 60.53 -38.24 -21.60
N LEU A 90 60.62 -39.12 -22.61
CA LEU A 90 59.66 -40.21 -22.86
C LEU A 90 59.40 -41.11 -21.63
N GLU A 91 60.42 -41.33 -20.79
CA GLU A 91 60.32 -42.15 -19.59
C GLU A 91 59.36 -41.57 -18.53
N TYR A 92 59.22 -40.24 -18.46
CA TYR A 92 58.40 -39.55 -17.45
C TYR A 92 57.07 -39.01 -17.99
N GLN A 93 56.83 -39.07 -19.30
CA GLN A 93 55.63 -38.50 -19.92
C GLN A 93 54.33 -39.08 -19.35
N ASN A 94 54.25 -40.40 -19.14
CA ASN A 94 53.03 -41.02 -18.59
C ASN A 94 52.70 -40.53 -17.17
N TYR A 95 53.70 -40.40 -16.30
CA TYR A 95 53.51 -39.87 -14.95
C TYR A 95 53.12 -38.39 -14.98
N PHE A 96 53.73 -37.61 -15.86
CA PHE A 96 53.41 -36.19 -16.05
C PHE A 96 51.95 -36.01 -16.48
N VAL A 97 51.49 -36.76 -17.49
CA VAL A 97 50.09 -36.73 -17.96
C VAL A 97 49.12 -37.09 -16.85
N MET A 98 49.43 -38.10 -16.05
CA MET A 98 48.58 -38.52 -14.93
C MET A 98 48.42 -37.41 -13.88
N ILE A 99 49.51 -36.73 -13.53
CA ILE A 99 49.50 -35.62 -12.57
C ILE A 99 48.68 -34.44 -13.11
N VAL A 100 48.91 -34.03 -14.36
CA VAL A 100 48.17 -32.94 -15.00
C VAL A 100 46.68 -33.27 -15.12
N GLY A 101 46.36 -34.52 -15.46
CA GLY A 101 44.99 -35.04 -15.48
C GLY A 101 44.32 -34.97 -14.11
N ALA A 102 45.01 -35.35 -13.04
CA ALA A 102 44.49 -35.28 -11.68
C ALA A 102 44.14 -33.84 -11.26
N PHE A 103 45.01 -32.86 -11.56
CA PHE A 103 44.74 -31.45 -11.29
C PHE A 103 43.56 -30.90 -12.10
N ASN A 104 43.40 -31.32 -13.36
CA ASN A 104 42.24 -30.94 -14.17
C ASN A 104 40.93 -31.48 -13.59
N ILE A 105 40.91 -32.74 -13.13
CA ILE A 105 39.74 -33.31 -12.46
C ILE A 105 39.44 -32.56 -11.16
N ALA A 106 40.46 -32.27 -10.35
CA ALA A 106 40.30 -31.52 -9.10
C ALA A 106 39.72 -30.11 -9.35
N ALA A 107 40.25 -29.37 -10.33
CA ALA A 107 39.72 -28.05 -10.72
C ALA A 107 38.26 -28.15 -11.21
N GLY A 108 37.93 -29.19 -11.97
CA GLY A 108 36.56 -29.47 -12.41
C GLY A 108 35.61 -29.70 -11.24
N ILE A 109 35.98 -30.54 -10.27
CA ILE A 109 35.19 -30.83 -9.07
C ILE A 109 34.97 -29.56 -8.23
N ILE A 110 36.02 -28.75 -8.01
CA ILE A 110 35.89 -27.50 -7.27
C ILE A 110 34.90 -26.55 -7.96
N THR A 111 34.99 -26.46 -9.29
CA THR A 111 34.10 -25.62 -10.11
C THR A 111 32.65 -26.11 -10.04
N THR A 112 32.40 -27.42 -10.15
CA THR A 112 31.04 -27.97 -10.08
C THR A 112 30.43 -27.79 -8.68
N ILE A 113 31.21 -27.93 -7.61
CA ILE A 113 30.76 -27.63 -6.25
C ILE A 113 30.41 -26.15 -6.09
N GLN A 114 31.25 -25.23 -6.60
CA GLN A 114 30.97 -23.79 -6.58
C GLN A 114 29.67 -23.44 -7.29
N GLN A 115 29.41 -24.04 -8.46
CA GLN A 115 28.19 -23.86 -9.23
C GLN A 115 26.97 -24.45 -8.52
N PHE A 116 27.09 -25.66 -7.97
CA PHE A 116 26.03 -26.32 -7.21
C PHE A 116 25.60 -25.51 -5.98
N LEU A 117 26.57 -24.96 -5.24
CA LEU A 117 26.33 -24.08 -4.09
C LEU A 117 25.88 -22.68 -4.48
N LYS A 118 25.82 -22.36 -5.79
CA LYS A 118 25.38 -21.07 -6.33
C LYS A 118 26.10 -19.86 -5.72
N ILE A 119 27.37 -20.00 -5.35
CA ILE A 119 28.12 -18.99 -4.58
C ILE A 119 28.11 -17.63 -5.27
N THR A 120 28.37 -17.59 -6.58
CA THR A 120 28.37 -16.35 -7.37
C THR A 120 26.99 -15.71 -7.48
N GLN A 121 25.95 -16.53 -7.64
CA GLN A 121 24.56 -16.06 -7.77
C GLN A 121 24.06 -15.48 -6.43
N LEU A 122 24.33 -16.18 -5.33
CA LEU A 122 23.98 -15.73 -3.97
C LEU A 122 24.74 -14.45 -3.61
N ASN A 123 26.02 -14.36 -3.95
CA ASN A 123 26.80 -13.14 -3.73
C ASN A 123 26.13 -11.92 -4.37
N GLU A 124 25.78 -12.03 -5.65
CA GLU A 124 25.14 -10.95 -6.38
C GLU A 124 23.73 -10.66 -5.86
N ALA A 125 22.95 -11.70 -5.54
CA ALA A 125 21.62 -11.54 -4.95
C ALA A 125 21.67 -10.76 -3.63
N HIS A 126 22.56 -11.12 -2.70
CA HIS A 126 22.73 -10.37 -1.44
C HIS A 126 23.24 -8.94 -1.69
N ARG A 127 24.10 -8.71 -2.69
CA ARG A 127 24.55 -7.36 -3.08
C ARG A 127 23.38 -6.49 -3.54
N VAL A 128 22.55 -7.01 -4.45
CA VAL A 128 21.39 -6.30 -4.99
C VAL A 128 20.37 -6.02 -3.89
N SER A 129 20.02 -7.03 -3.07
CA SER A 129 19.10 -6.85 -1.94
C SER A 129 19.60 -5.78 -0.96
N SER A 130 20.89 -5.78 -0.61
CA SER A 130 21.45 -4.75 0.29
C SER A 130 21.26 -3.33 -0.25
N ILE A 131 21.48 -3.13 -1.55
CA ILE A 131 21.30 -1.82 -2.21
C ILE A 131 19.82 -1.44 -2.25
N SER A 132 18.93 -2.38 -2.58
CA SER A 132 17.50 -2.12 -2.68
C SER A 132 16.88 -1.79 -1.31
N TRP A 133 17.24 -2.53 -0.25
CA TRP A 133 16.86 -2.21 1.13
C TRP A 133 17.40 -0.86 1.60
N ASP A 134 18.63 -0.50 1.21
CA ASP A 134 19.20 0.81 1.52
C ASP A 134 18.46 1.97 0.81
N LYS A 135 18.04 1.76 -0.45
CA LYS A 135 17.23 2.74 -1.18
C LYS A 135 15.87 2.94 -0.50
N PHE A 136 15.21 1.85 -0.13
CA PHE A 136 13.93 1.89 0.58
C PHE A 136 14.04 2.63 1.93
N TYR A 137 15.04 2.28 2.75
CA TYR A 137 15.33 2.97 4.01
C TYR A 137 15.57 4.47 3.81
N ARG A 138 16.38 4.85 2.83
CA ARG A 138 16.67 6.27 2.55
C ARG A 138 15.43 7.03 2.11
N ASN A 139 14.58 6.44 1.28
CA ASN A 139 13.34 7.07 0.83
C ASN A 139 12.41 7.38 2.02
N ILE A 140 12.19 6.40 2.90
CA ILE A 140 11.38 6.59 4.12
C ILE A 140 12.00 7.67 4.99
N LYS A 141 13.31 7.60 5.24
CA LYS A 141 14.02 8.55 6.10
C LYS A 141 13.90 9.98 5.58
N ILE A 142 14.06 10.19 4.27
CA ILE A 142 13.92 11.51 3.63
C ILE A 142 12.50 12.02 3.83
N GLU A 143 11.48 11.19 3.62
CA GLU A 143 10.09 11.62 3.76
C GLU A 143 9.73 12.00 5.20
N LEU A 144 10.16 11.19 6.17
CA LEU A 144 9.96 11.50 7.60
C LEU A 144 10.73 12.75 8.05
N SER A 145 11.86 13.07 7.38
CA SER A 145 12.66 14.26 7.71
C SER A 145 12.06 15.57 7.17
N LYS A 146 11.13 15.52 6.21
CA LYS A 146 10.46 16.72 5.67
C LYS A 146 9.43 17.27 6.66
N HIS A 147 9.15 18.57 6.56
CA HIS A 147 8.04 19.19 7.27
C HIS A 147 6.71 18.56 6.82
N PRO A 148 5.72 18.32 7.71
CA PRO A 148 4.46 17.67 7.36
C PRO A 148 3.73 18.26 6.13
N SER A 149 3.83 19.58 5.93
CA SER A 149 3.22 20.29 4.79
C SER A 149 3.91 20.06 3.44
N GLU A 150 5.15 19.59 3.42
CA GLU A 150 5.94 19.34 2.20
C GLU A 150 5.95 17.86 1.80
N ARG A 151 5.27 17.01 2.59
CA ARG A 151 5.23 15.57 2.38
C ARG A 151 4.23 15.20 1.30
N SER A 152 4.49 14.04 0.71
CA SER A 152 3.59 13.33 -0.18
C SER A 152 2.32 12.94 0.56
N LYS A 153 1.23 12.73 -0.19
CA LYS A 153 -0.03 12.20 0.36
C LYS A 153 0.25 10.87 1.08
N VAL A 154 -0.19 10.75 2.33
CA VAL A 154 0.01 9.57 3.20
C VAL A 154 -0.36 8.28 2.49
N PHE A 155 -1.55 8.24 1.90
CA PHE A 155 -2.10 7.01 1.33
C PHE A 155 -1.24 6.49 0.18
N ASN A 156 -0.82 7.39 -0.70
CA ASN A 156 0.08 7.05 -1.81
C ASN A 156 1.43 6.54 -1.29
N MET A 157 1.98 7.18 -0.26
CA MET A 157 3.25 6.77 0.33
C MET A 157 3.16 5.40 1.01
N ILE A 158 2.09 5.12 1.75
CA ILE A 158 1.85 3.81 2.37
C ILE A 158 1.74 2.74 1.30
N LYS A 159 0.96 2.98 0.24
CA LYS A 159 0.78 2.04 -0.87
C LYS A 159 2.11 1.70 -1.55
N ILE A 160 2.88 2.72 -1.94
CA ILE A 160 4.19 2.54 -2.59
C ILE A 160 5.15 1.80 -1.65
N CYS A 161 5.23 2.18 -0.38
CA CYS A 161 6.15 1.54 0.56
C CYS A 161 5.76 0.09 0.85
N LYS A 162 4.45 -0.22 0.94
CA LYS A 162 3.96 -1.59 1.11
C LYS A 162 4.33 -2.46 -0.09
N GLU A 163 3.99 -2.02 -1.30
CA GLU A 163 4.30 -2.74 -2.53
C GLU A 163 5.81 -2.98 -2.69
N GLU A 164 6.63 -1.97 -2.39
CA GLU A 164 8.08 -2.12 -2.42
C GLU A 164 8.60 -3.05 -1.32
N TYR A 165 8.04 -3.00 -0.10
CA TYR A 165 8.44 -3.89 0.99
C TYR A 165 8.15 -5.36 0.64
N ASP A 166 6.94 -5.65 0.15
CA ASP A 166 6.52 -6.99 -0.26
C ASP A 166 7.43 -7.50 -1.40
N ARG A 167 7.68 -6.64 -2.41
CA ARG A 167 8.62 -6.94 -3.49
C ARG A 167 10.03 -7.25 -2.97
N LEU A 168 10.53 -6.47 -2.01
CA LEU A 168 11.86 -6.68 -1.43
C LEU A 168 11.95 -7.99 -0.67
N MET A 169 10.89 -8.38 0.05
CA MET A 169 10.82 -9.65 0.76
C MET A 169 10.79 -10.84 -0.22
N GLU A 170 10.08 -10.74 -1.34
CA GLU A 170 10.01 -11.80 -2.36
C GLU A 170 11.33 -12.02 -3.10
N ILE A 171 12.04 -10.94 -3.46
CA ILE A 171 13.28 -11.05 -4.23
C ILE A 171 14.50 -11.36 -3.36
N SER A 172 14.43 -11.12 -2.05
CA SER A 172 15.59 -11.21 -1.19
C SER A 172 15.96 -12.68 -0.92
N PRO A 173 17.25 -13.06 -1.10
CA PRO A 173 17.69 -14.40 -0.76
C PRO A 173 17.63 -14.62 0.75
N SER A 174 17.51 -15.88 1.16
CA SER A 174 17.54 -16.24 2.58
C SER A 174 18.86 -15.84 3.23
N ILE A 175 18.77 -15.25 4.43
CA ILE A 175 19.94 -14.81 5.18
C ILE A 175 20.51 -16.01 5.97
N PRO A 176 21.82 -16.29 5.85
CA PRO A 176 22.46 -17.35 6.63
C PRO A 176 22.38 -17.11 8.15
N GLU A 177 22.11 -18.16 8.93
CA GLU A 177 21.97 -18.07 10.40
C GLU A 177 23.20 -17.51 11.12
N ASN A 178 24.40 -17.78 10.60
CA ASN A 178 25.63 -17.23 11.16
C ASN A 178 25.64 -15.69 11.13
N ILE A 179 25.05 -15.08 10.10
CA ILE A 179 24.96 -13.62 9.98
C ILE A 179 23.92 -13.07 10.94
N ILE A 180 22.80 -13.78 11.15
CA ILE A 180 21.78 -13.39 12.13
C ILE A 180 22.39 -13.38 13.54
N LYS A 181 23.13 -14.43 13.90
CA LYS A 181 23.85 -14.50 15.18
C LYS A 181 24.91 -13.40 15.31
N GLU A 182 25.64 -13.09 14.23
CA GLU A 182 26.60 -11.97 14.21
C GLU A 182 25.89 -10.62 14.43
N PHE A 183 24.71 -10.42 13.83
CA PHE A 183 23.89 -9.23 14.03
C PHE A 183 23.53 -9.06 15.51
N ASP A 184 22.96 -10.10 16.13
CA ASP A 184 22.55 -10.02 17.53
C ASP A 184 23.73 -9.71 18.46
N ILE A 185 24.86 -10.40 18.30
CA ILE A 185 26.06 -10.14 19.11
C ILE A 185 26.61 -8.73 18.89
N HIS A 186 26.61 -8.26 17.64
CA HIS A 186 27.16 -6.95 17.28
C HIS A 186 26.34 -5.81 17.86
N PHE A 187 25.01 -5.93 17.87
CA PHE A 187 24.14 -4.87 18.32
C PHE A 187 23.71 -4.98 19.79
N GLN A 188 23.67 -6.16 20.42
CA GLN A 188 23.44 -6.32 21.87
C GLN A 188 24.35 -5.44 22.75
N LYS A 189 25.56 -5.14 22.27
CA LYS A 189 26.54 -4.32 23.00
C LYS A 189 26.31 -2.81 22.87
N ARG A 190 25.31 -2.36 22.10
CA ARG A 190 25.04 -0.95 21.82
C ARG A 190 23.79 -0.50 22.58
N ASN A 191 23.88 0.61 23.30
CA ASN A 191 22.75 1.23 24.04
C ASN A 191 21.52 1.60 23.17
N PHE A 192 21.63 1.54 21.83
CA PHE A 192 20.55 1.83 20.90
C PHE A 192 19.82 0.57 20.41
N TYR A 193 20.26 -0.62 20.82
CA TYR A 193 19.69 -1.89 20.37
C TYR A 193 18.24 -2.08 20.79
N ASP A 194 17.87 -1.57 21.97
CA ASP A 194 16.50 -1.70 22.50
C ASP A 194 15.52 -0.73 21.84
N LYS A 195 16.02 0.29 21.13
CA LYS A 195 15.19 1.31 20.47
C LYS A 195 14.82 0.95 19.03
N ILE A 196 15.56 0.04 18.40
CA ILE A 196 15.39 -0.33 17.00
C ILE A 196 14.39 -1.48 16.92
N ILE A 197 13.37 -1.34 16.07
CA ILE A 197 12.42 -2.42 15.83
C ILE A 197 13.06 -3.48 14.95
N LYS A 198 13.17 -4.71 15.47
CA LYS A 198 13.84 -5.82 14.79
C LYS A 198 12.88 -6.53 13.83
N PRO A 199 13.40 -7.06 12.71
CA PRO A 199 12.64 -7.99 11.88
C PRO A 199 12.35 -9.31 12.61
N GLU A 200 11.31 -10.00 12.16
CA GLU A 200 10.84 -11.29 12.72
C GLU A 200 11.91 -12.39 12.62
N ILE A 201 12.81 -12.32 11.63
CA ILE A 201 13.92 -13.28 11.46
C ILE A 201 14.96 -13.22 12.60
N CYS A 202 14.92 -12.18 13.45
CA CYS A 202 15.76 -12.04 14.64
C CYS A 202 15.04 -12.52 15.92
N ASP A 203 14.09 -13.45 15.81
CA ASP A 203 13.26 -14.01 16.91
C ASP A 203 12.51 -12.96 17.76
N SER A 204 12.29 -11.77 17.19
CA SER A 204 11.56 -10.68 17.82
C SER A 204 10.12 -10.66 17.32
N LEU A 205 9.22 -11.33 18.04
CA LEU A 205 7.80 -11.36 17.73
C LEU A 205 7.07 -10.27 18.51
N ILE A 206 6.33 -9.42 17.81
CA ILE A 206 5.46 -8.39 18.39
C ILE A 206 4.01 -8.84 18.15
N PRO A 207 3.17 -8.96 19.19
CA PRO A 207 1.75 -9.25 19.02
C PRO A 207 1.08 -8.20 18.12
N THR A 208 0.25 -8.65 17.17
CA THR A 208 -0.47 -7.74 16.28
C THR A 208 -1.46 -6.83 17.03
N ASP A 209 -1.93 -7.25 18.21
CA ASP A 209 -2.82 -6.46 19.05
C ASP A 209 -2.12 -5.20 19.60
N ASP A 210 -0.81 -5.25 19.86
CA ASP A 210 0.00 -4.09 20.28
C ASP A 210 0.20 -3.07 19.14
N CYS A 211 -0.07 -3.49 17.90
CA CYS A 211 -0.02 -2.65 16.70
C CYS A 211 -1.42 -2.12 16.31
N ARG A 212 -2.47 -2.46 17.06
CA ARG A 212 -3.83 -1.99 16.80
C ARG A 212 -3.93 -0.51 17.11
N ASN A 213 -4.59 0.23 16.22
CA ASN A 213 -4.83 1.66 16.44
C ASN A 213 -5.60 1.87 17.76
N PRO A 214 -5.08 2.66 18.71
CA PRO A 214 -5.74 2.97 19.98
C PRO A 214 -7.12 3.62 19.82
N TRP A 215 -7.40 4.22 18.65
CA TRP A 215 -8.71 4.76 18.29
C TRP A 215 -9.78 3.68 18.16
N TYR A 216 -9.42 2.42 17.95
CA TYR A 216 -10.36 1.29 17.93
C TYR A 216 -10.79 0.92 19.36
N ASN A 217 -11.51 1.84 20.01
CA ASN A 217 -12.22 1.61 21.26
C ASN A 217 -13.71 1.91 21.06
N ASP A 218 -14.56 1.28 21.87
CA ASP A 218 -16.01 1.41 21.72
C ASP A 218 -16.48 2.87 21.91
N GLU A 219 -15.77 3.67 22.71
CA GLU A 219 -16.08 5.08 22.95
C GLU A 219 -15.85 5.98 21.73
N ASN A 220 -14.74 5.81 21.01
CA ASN A 220 -14.43 6.60 19.83
C ASN A 220 -15.24 6.14 18.62
N LYS A 221 -15.57 4.85 18.55
CA LYS A 221 -16.55 4.33 17.60
C LYS A 221 -17.91 5.00 17.80
N GLN A 222 -18.39 5.07 19.04
CA GLN A 222 -19.63 5.80 19.36
C GLN A 222 -19.54 7.30 19.06
N LYS A 223 -18.39 7.94 19.29
CA LYS A 223 -18.20 9.37 18.92
C LYS A 223 -18.29 9.56 17.40
N ALA A 224 -17.66 8.70 16.60
CA ALA A 224 -17.75 8.76 15.14
C ALA A 224 -19.18 8.51 14.65
N GLU A 225 -19.87 7.51 15.21
CA GLU A 225 -21.28 7.23 14.90
C GLU A 225 -22.18 8.43 15.25
N ASN A 226 -21.93 9.08 16.40
CA ASN A 226 -22.66 10.27 16.83
C ASN A 226 -22.38 11.50 15.94
N GLU A 227 -21.15 11.69 15.47
CA GLU A 227 -20.80 12.77 14.53
C GLU A 227 -21.39 12.53 13.14
N LEU A 228 -21.38 11.29 12.67
CA LEU A 228 -22.04 10.88 11.43
C LEU A 228 -23.55 11.11 11.55
N ALA A 229 -24.17 10.69 12.65
CA ALA A 229 -25.59 10.90 12.92
C ALA A 229 -25.96 12.40 12.97
N LYS A 230 -25.13 13.23 13.63
CA LYS A 230 -25.31 14.70 13.61
C LYS A 230 -25.22 15.26 12.20
N THR A 231 -24.27 14.79 11.39
CA THR A 231 -24.08 15.26 10.01
C THR A 231 -25.26 14.86 9.12
N ILE A 232 -25.76 13.63 9.27
CA ILE A 232 -26.97 13.15 8.58
C ILE A 232 -28.17 13.98 9.02
N GLN A 233 -28.35 14.23 10.32
CA GLN A 233 -29.46 15.02 10.84
C GLN A 233 -29.41 16.49 10.36
N ILE A 234 -28.22 17.08 10.24
CA ILE A 234 -28.06 18.42 9.66
C ILE A 234 -28.45 18.43 8.17
N LYS A 235 -28.06 17.40 7.41
CA LYS A 235 -28.45 17.27 6.00
C LYS A 235 -29.95 17.08 5.85
N GLU A 236 -30.57 16.19 6.64
CA GLU A 236 -32.03 15.98 6.66
C GLU A 236 -32.78 17.26 7.01
N ASN A 237 -32.32 18.02 8.03
CA ASN A 237 -32.94 19.29 8.40
C ASN A 237 -32.82 20.36 7.30
N LYS A 238 -31.72 20.35 6.52
CA LYS A 238 -31.59 21.24 5.36
C LYS A 238 -32.54 20.84 4.23
N ILE A 239 -32.71 19.54 4.00
CA ILE A 239 -33.65 19.01 3.00
C ILE A 239 -35.08 19.37 3.39
N LYS A 240 -35.49 19.09 4.63
CA LYS A 240 -36.83 19.43 5.16
C LYS A 240 -37.12 20.93 5.06
N LYS A 241 -36.18 21.80 5.43
CA LYS A 241 -36.35 23.26 5.26
C LYS A 241 -36.49 23.69 3.81
N LYS A 242 -35.79 23.02 2.89
CA LYS A 242 -35.91 23.27 1.45
C LYS A 242 -37.29 22.84 0.94
N GLU A 243 -37.78 21.69 1.39
CA GLU A 243 -39.13 21.19 1.08
C GLU A 243 -40.23 22.10 1.65
N GLU A 244 -40.09 22.59 2.88
CA GLU A 244 -41.03 23.54 3.50
C GLU A 244 -41.06 24.88 2.75
N ASN A 245 -39.90 25.41 2.37
CA ASN A 245 -39.83 26.65 1.57
C ASN A 245 -40.46 26.44 0.19
N ASN A 246 -40.19 25.32 -0.47
CA ASN A 246 -40.82 24.96 -1.74
C ASN A 246 -42.34 24.86 -1.61
N TYR A 247 -42.83 24.21 -0.56
CA TYR A 247 -44.26 24.08 -0.27
C TYR A 247 -44.92 25.45 0.00
N LYS A 248 -44.22 26.34 0.70
CA LYS A 248 -44.67 27.71 0.95
C LYS A 248 -44.71 28.54 -0.33
N ASP A 249 -43.68 28.47 -1.17
CA ASP A 249 -43.63 29.19 -2.45
C ASP A 249 -44.78 28.77 -3.39
N VAL A 250 -45.12 27.48 -3.42
CA VAL A 250 -46.26 26.96 -4.18
C VAL A 250 -47.59 27.48 -3.61
N ASN A 251 -47.78 27.46 -2.29
CA ASN A 251 -49.03 27.96 -1.67
C ASN A 251 -49.18 29.48 -1.77
N ASP A 252 -48.10 30.23 -1.59
CA ASP A 252 -48.09 31.68 -1.74
C ASP A 252 -48.44 32.05 -3.18
N PHE A 253 -47.94 31.31 -4.17
CA PHE A 253 -48.34 31.46 -5.58
C PHE A 253 -49.82 31.16 -5.79
N ILE A 254 -50.34 30.03 -5.28
CA ILE A 254 -51.76 29.66 -5.41
C ILE A 254 -52.67 30.73 -4.79
N SER A 255 -52.34 31.21 -3.59
CA SER A 255 -53.13 32.23 -2.89
C SER A 255 -53.14 33.58 -3.62
N LEU A 256 -51.98 34.01 -4.14
CA LEU A 256 -51.84 35.25 -4.90
C LEU A 256 -52.57 35.16 -6.24
N PHE A 257 -52.53 34.00 -6.90
CA PHE A 257 -53.24 33.75 -8.14
C PHE A 257 -54.76 33.80 -7.93
N ILE A 258 -55.29 33.15 -6.90
CA ILE A 258 -56.72 33.19 -6.58
C ILE A 258 -57.17 34.62 -6.28
N LYS A 259 -56.36 35.39 -5.55
CA LYS A 259 -56.67 36.77 -5.18
C LYS A 259 -56.73 37.72 -6.38
N ILE A 260 -55.92 37.48 -7.42
CA ILE A 260 -55.85 38.33 -8.61
C ILE A 260 -56.87 37.88 -9.67
N ASN A 261 -57.02 36.57 -9.87
CA ASN A 261 -57.75 36.01 -11.01
C ASN A 261 -59.12 35.41 -10.63
N ASN A 262 -59.47 35.38 -9.34
CA ASN A 262 -60.74 34.86 -8.81
C ASN A 262 -61.09 33.42 -9.26
N ARG A 263 -60.07 32.65 -9.67
CA ARG A 263 -60.14 31.24 -10.09
C ARG A 263 -58.92 30.48 -9.58
N GLU A 264 -59.02 29.16 -9.52
CA GLU A 264 -57.86 28.30 -9.24
C GLU A 264 -56.89 28.26 -10.45
N PRO A 265 -55.57 28.27 -10.22
CA PRO A 265 -54.57 28.15 -11.28
C PRO A 265 -54.56 26.75 -11.90
N MET A 266 -54.37 26.68 -13.22
CA MET A 266 -54.16 25.39 -13.90
C MET A 266 -52.74 24.87 -13.65
N GLU A 267 -52.56 23.55 -13.71
CA GLU A 267 -51.25 22.89 -13.54
C GLU A 267 -50.18 23.49 -14.46
N SER A 268 -50.51 23.76 -15.72
CA SER A 268 -49.60 24.40 -16.69
C SER A 268 -49.13 25.79 -16.25
N GLU A 269 -50.00 26.59 -15.63
CA GLU A 269 -49.68 27.96 -15.17
C GLU A 269 -48.78 27.95 -13.93
N ILE A 270 -48.91 26.91 -13.09
CA ILE A 270 -48.04 26.67 -11.93
C ILE A 270 -46.65 26.21 -12.41
N PHE A 271 -46.60 25.28 -13.36
CA PHE A 271 -45.33 24.81 -13.93
C PHE A 271 -44.60 25.94 -14.66
N ASP A 272 -45.28 26.75 -15.47
CA ASP A 272 -44.62 27.80 -16.24
C ASP A 272 -44.03 28.93 -15.40
N ASN A 273 -44.61 29.22 -14.23
CA ASN A 273 -44.09 30.26 -13.32
C ASN A 273 -43.06 29.73 -12.30
N LEU A 274 -43.07 28.43 -12.00
CA LEU A 274 -42.19 27.83 -10.98
C LEU A 274 -41.07 26.94 -11.55
N LYS A 275 -41.05 26.66 -12.86
CA LYS A 275 -40.01 25.85 -13.54
C LYS A 275 -38.58 26.37 -13.36
N ASP A 276 -38.42 27.69 -13.21
CA ASP A 276 -37.09 28.30 -13.04
C ASP A 276 -36.57 28.17 -11.60
N LYS A 277 -37.43 27.80 -10.64
CA LYS A 277 -37.10 27.70 -9.21
C LYS A 277 -37.11 26.27 -8.68
N MET A 278 -37.91 25.37 -9.27
CA MET A 278 -38.14 24.01 -8.76
C MET A 278 -38.29 23.00 -9.88
N ASP A 279 -37.88 21.76 -9.60
CA ASP A 279 -38.00 20.64 -10.54
C ASP A 279 -39.47 20.19 -10.72
N LEU A 280 -39.81 19.77 -11.94
CA LEU A 280 -41.17 19.41 -12.37
C LEU A 280 -41.75 18.25 -11.56
N MET A 281 -40.91 17.31 -11.13
CA MET A 281 -41.35 16.17 -10.33
C MET A 281 -41.73 16.60 -8.91
N THR A 282 -40.96 17.51 -8.33
CA THR A 282 -41.18 18.06 -6.98
C THR A 282 -42.49 18.86 -6.92
N ILE A 283 -42.77 19.66 -7.95
CA ILE A 283 -44.03 20.42 -8.06
C ILE A 283 -45.24 19.49 -8.16
N LYS A 284 -45.15 18.41 -8.96
CA LYS A 284 -46.23 17.41 -9.08
C LYS A 284 -46.55 16.73 -7.74
N THR A 285 -45.53 16.30 -7.00
CA THR A 285 -45.72 15.66 -5.69
C THR A 285 -46.32 16.60 -4.66
N ILE A 286 -45.90 17.87 -4.64
CA ILE A 286 -46.48 18.90 -3.76
C ILE A 286 -47.96 19.15 -4.12
N LEU A 287 -48.30 19.22 -5.41
CA LEU A 287 -49.68 19.40 -5.85
C LEU A 287 -50.59 18.21 -5.50
N GLU A 288 -50.09 16.98 -5.62
CA GLU A 288 -50.82 15.77 -5.16
C GLU A 288 -51.04 15.78 -3.64
N GLN A 289 -50.05 16.22 -2.85
CA GLN A 289 -50.18 16.38 -1.40
C GLN A 289 -51.22 17.46 -1.03
N ILE A 290 -51.25 18.59 -1.74
CA ILE A 290 -52.26 19.64 -1.52
C ILE A 290 -53.67 19.14 -1.88
N ARG A 291 -53.80 18.33 -2.94
CA ARG A 291 -55.08 17.73 -3.37
C ARG A 291 -55.59 16.68 -2.38
N THR A 292 -54.71 15.89 -1.77
CA THR A 292 -55.08 14.85 -0.79
C THR A 292 -55.45 15.40 0.59
N VAL A 293 -55.05 16.63 0.93
CA VAL A 293 -55.49 17.34 2.14
C VAL A 293 -56.86 18.02 1.97
N LYS A 294 -57.31 18.25 0.72
CA LYS A 294 -58.63 18.82 0.38
C LYS A 294 -59.70 17.78 -0.09
N PRO A 295 -60.07 16.73 0.67
CA PRO A 295 -61.35 16.07 0.45
C PRO A 295 -62.30 16.25 1.65
N ASN A 296 -63.57 16.58 1.33
CA ASN A 296 -64.77 16.66 2.18
C ASN A 296 -65.21 18.04 2.72
N TYR A 297 -65.43 19.03 1.85
CA TYR A 297 -66.52 20.00 2.06
C TYR A 297 -67.27 20.29 0.76
N GLU A 298 -67.77 19.24 0.10
CA GLU A 298 -68.88 19.36 -0.86
C GLU A 298 -69.88 18.23 -0.57
N ASN A 299 -70.79 18.51 0.36
CA ASN A 299 -72.12 17.91 0.46
C ASN A 299 -72.95 18.74 1.45
N ILE A 300 -73.50 19.86 0.97
CA ILE A 300 -74.80 20.40 1.37
C ILE A 300 -75.54 20.71 0.08
#